data_AF-A0A2E1JMI9-F1
#
_entry.id   AF-A0A2E1JMI9-F1
#
_cell.length_a   1.000
_cell.length_b   1.000
_cell.length_c   1.000
_cell.angle_alpha   90.00
_cell.angle_beta   90.00
_cell.angle_gamma   90.00
#
_symmetry.space_group_name_H-M   'P 1'
#
loop_
_entity.id
_entity.type
_entity.pdbx_description
1 polymer ?
#
loop_
_entity_poly.entity_id
_entity_poly.type
_entity_poly.pdbx_seq_one_letter_code
_entity_poly.pdbx_strand_id
1 'polypeptide(L)' 'EPSIRLLGSGKIDVKPMITHTFKFEESVEAFERAAEHRPTDVKLQIKVDEGN' A
#
# COMPACT_ATOMS: atom_id res chain seq x y z
N GLU A 1 -4.88 10.14 16.32
CA GLU A 1 -4.90 9.19 17.46
C GLU A 1 -5.89 8.01 17.35
N PRO A 2 -7.20 8.17 17.05
CA PRO A 2 -8.15 7.06 17.16
C PRO A 2 -7.85 5.87 16.22
N SER A 3 -7.48 6.12 14.96
CA SER A 3 -7.16 5.06 13.99
C SER A 3 -5.92 4.26 14.37
N ILE A 4 -4.86 4.92 14.86
CA ILE A 4 -3.65 4.25 15.36
C ILE A 4 -3.98 3.36 16.56
N ARG A 5 -4.84 3.81 17.49
CA ARG A 5 -5.29 2.98 18.61
C ARG A 5 -6.08 1.75 18.14
N LEU A 6 -6.94 1.90 17.14
CA LEU A 6 -7.70 0.77 16.59
C LEU A 6 -6.78 -0.27 15.96
N LEU A 7 -5.80 0.17 15.17
CA LEU A 7 -4.75 -0.69 14.60
C LEU A 7 -3.91 -1.36 15.69
N GLY A 8 -3.43 -0.60 16.68
CA GLY A 8 -2.62 -1.12 17.79
C GLY A 8 -3.38 -2.10 18.68
N SER A 9 -4.70 -1.94 18.81
CA SER A 9 -5.58 -2.88 19.52
C SER A 9 -5.95 -4.14 18.73
N GLY A 10 -5.55 -4.24 17.46
CA GLY A 10 -5.90 -5.36 16.59
C GLY A 10 -7.37 -5.42 16.16
N LYS A 11 -8.17 -4.40 16.48
CA LYS A 11 -9.60 -4.31 16.10
C LYS A 11 -9.81 -4.08 14.61
N ILE A 12 -8.77 -3.64 13.90
CA ILE A 12 -8.77 -3.44 12.46
C ILE A 12 -7.45 -3.98 11.93
N ASP A 13 -7.51 -4.85 10.92
CA ASP A 13 -6.35 -5.24 10.12
C ASP A 13 -6.48 -4.64 8.72
N VAL A 14 -5.60 -3.69 8.41
CA VAL A 14 -5.55 -3.01 7.10
C VAL A 14 -4.52 -3.62 6.16
N LYS A 15 -3.68 -4.54 6.64
CA LYS A 15 -2.64 -5.17 5.79
C LYS A 15 -3.23 -5.86 4.55
N PRO A 16 -4.37 -6.58 4.63
CA PRO A 16 -4.96 -7.23 3.45
C PRO A 16 -5.45 -6.26 2.36
N MET A 17 -5.58 -4.97 2.66
CA MET A 17 -5.97 -3.97 1.66
C MET A 17 -4.85 -3.67 0.67
N ILE A 18 -3.59 -3.95 1.02
CA ILE A 18 -2.44 -3.75 0.13
C ILE A 18 -2.40 -4.90 -0.87
N THR A 19 -2.83 -4.62 -2.10
CA THR A 19 -2.86 -5.59 -3.20
C THR A 19 -1.47 -5.82 -3.78
N HIS A 20 -0.64 -4.78 -3.86
CA HIS A 20 0.72 -4.88 -4.38
C HIS A 20 1.64 -3.85 -3.74
N THR A 21 2.92 -4.21 -3.59
CA THR A 21 3.98 -3.31 -3.12
C THR A 21 5.10 -3.26 -4.15
N PHE A 22 5.32 -2.08 -4.72
CA PHE A 22 6.39 -1.76 -5.66
C PHE A 22 7.62 -1.25 -4.90
N LYS A 23 8.80 -1.40 -5.50
CA LYS A 23 10.01 -0.69 -5.09
C LYS A 23 9.94 0.76 -5.54
N PHE A 24 10.75 1.62 -4.94
CA PHE A 24 10.81 3.03 -5.32
C PHE A 24 11.22 3.25 -6.79
N GLU A 25 12.14 2.44 -7.32
CA GLU A 25 12.55 2.50 -8.73
C GLU A 25 11.39 2.20 -9.71
N GLU A 26 10.38 1.47 -9.25
CA GLU A 26 9.19 1.07 -10.03
C GLU A 26 8.04 2.08 -9.88
N SER A 27 8.30 3.28 -9.33
CA SER A 27 7.24 4.26 -9.02
C SER A 27 6.39 4.63 -10.24
N VAL A 28 7.00 4.81 -11.42
CA VAL A 28 6.25 5.16 -12.64
C VAL A 28 5.27 4.05 -13.00
N GLU A 29 5.72 2.80 -13.03
CA GLU A 29 4.88 1.63 -13.27
C GLU A 29 3.76 1.51 -12.23
N ALA A 30 4.05 1.78 -10.96
CA ALA A 30 3.06 1.77 -9.89
C ALA A 30 1.91 2.76 -10.13
N PHE A 31 2.22 3.96 -10.66
CA PHE A 31 1.22 4.96 -11.01
C PHE A 31 0.46 4.61 -12.30
N GLU A 32 1.14 4.06 -13.30
CA GLU A 32 0.48 3.56 -14.51
C GLU A 32 -0.53 2.45 -14.16
N ARG A 33 -0.11 1.49 -13.32
CA ARG A 33 -0.96 0.41 -12.79
C ARG A 33 -2.17 0.94 -12.03
N ALA A 34 -1.99 2.00 -11.24
CA ALA A 34 -3.10 2.64 -10.52
C ALA A 34 -4.12 3.28 -11.47
N ALA A 35 -3.66 3.90 -12.56
CA ALA A 35 -4.51 4.57 -13.54
C ALA A 35 -5.36 3.60 -14.38
N GLU A 36 -4.96 2.34 -14.49
CA GLU A 36 -5.75 1.30 -15.16
C GLU A 36 -7.05 0.93 -14.41
N HIS A 37 -7.17 1.31 -13.13
CA HIS A 37 -8.34 1.06 -12.29
C HIS A 37 -8.84 -0.40 -12.31
N ARG A 38 -7.93 -1.38 -12.25
CA ARG A 38 -8.34 -2.79 -12.30
C ARG A 38 -9.16 -3.15 -11.05
N PRO A 39 -10.24 -3.96 -11.19
CA PRO A 39 -11.13 -4.30 -10.07
C PRO A 39 -10.45 -5.12 -8.96
N THR A 40 -9.28 -5.69 -9.24
CA THR A 40 -8.46 -6.45 -8.28
C THR A 40 -7.62 -5.55 -7.37
N ASP A 41 -7.45 -4.28 -7.75
CA ASP A 41 -6.55 -3.36 -7.06
C ASP A 41 -7.32 -2.54 -6.03
N VAL A 42 -7.00 -2.75 -4.76
CA VAL A 42 -7.58 -1.99 -3.65
C VAL A 42 -6.61 -0.89 -3.23
N LYS A 43 -5.38 -1.26 -2.88
CA LYS A 43 -4.31 -0.32 -2.55
C LYS A 43 -2.99 -0.80 -3.13
N LEU A 44 -2.40 0.03 -3.98
CA LEU A 44 -1.00 -0.11 -4.39
C LEU A 44 -0.13 0.73 -3.45
N GLN A 45 1.03 0.20 -3.10
CA GLN A 45 1.99 0.84 -2.22
C GLN A 45 3.36 0.89 -2.90
N ILE A 46 4.12 1.95 -2.66
CA ILE A 46 5.53 2.04 -3.03
C ILE A 46 6.33 2.00 -1.73
N LYS A 47 7.23 1.02 -1.60
CA LYS A 47 8.17 0.95 -0.48
C LYS A 47 9.40 1.78 -0.84
N VAL A 48 9.63 2.82 -0.05
CA VAL A 48 10.90 3.57 -0.06
C VAL A 48 11.86 2.82 0.86
N ASP A 49 12.86 2.16 0.30
CA ASP A 49 13.96 1.58 1.06
C ASP A 49 15.10 2.60 1.05
N GLU A 50 15.44 3.15 2.21
CA GLU A 50 16.74 3.80 2.38
C GLU A 50 17.74 2.67 2.55
N GLY A 51 18.52 2.39 1.50
CA GLY A 51 19.54 1.35 1.53
C GLY A 51 20.43 1.50 2.78
N ASN A 52 20.39 0.51 3.65
CA ASN A 52 21.28 0.39 4.81
C ASN A 52 22.13 -0.87 4.67
#